data_AF-A0A9Q8L4P1-F1
#
_entry.id   AF-A0A9Q8L4P1-F1
#
_cell.length_a   1.000
_cell.length_b   1.000
_cell.length_c   1.000
_cell.angle_alpha   90.00
_cell.angle_beta   90.00
_cell.angle_gamma   90.00
#
_symmetry.space_group_name_H-M   'P 1'
#
loop_
_entity.id
_entity.type
_entity.pdbx_description
1 polymer ?
#
loop_
_entity_poly.entity_id
_entity_poly.type
_entity_poly.pdbx_seq_one_letter_code
_entity_poly.pdbx_strand_id
1 'polypeptide(L)'
;MPMQYPTTKMTSEDGQQARGAQDAYNYYLAVGDAAVHKSFSSLDNPSNLEQLMGDVQHHASENFVVDFSDNAAWAGFNLSTDSLQSLFELGRPEALSTRWINIWHPFQHRSILSLLGKRYDFSPRLFALMSSDPKLPRLSASRSTMSPPARRHYWSSRSSTAEDKEAEAAELDEISEHMSVSSVDSVTHGNLYKIADSIWHYSSVDFGRQYVCVGFNSLYGTKQPHCEDEVDSKSYLPQCTRVWTWLILCEDNTVVSINEDPFPFTCPDGNYSTFQLRILAETRRNLVNVFRSLSTIHNDPLLAHNPLTLLPIRTRLGNTPEETAHRDSDAPGLLFYYLFENWHNSYTLVSRKESRYGVELSQLRSEMFQRPKLVHIDRLDKIGKELGVLKKHYSSYDRIIDRLLEPQTASAASLHNSQVVTSSSQASLDTVRPIVTEKDSLMGVSLSSAARVRFKRLRDVIDLYALSEVEEYIKQKESLVAMNFNLIAIKQSVDVDRLTRVTLLLTKATILFLPVSLMTGYFSMQLVGVEYSVQTYWLSFVICFFLSWLALFLFGLFNGTVQTVEVIKQMWRGMKRVGKTVGG
;
A
#
# COMPACT_ATOMS: atom_id res chain seq x y z
N MET A 1 -27.79 -65.96 -0.32
CA MET A 1 -26.89 -65.20 0.57
C MET A 1 -26.88 -63.75 0.10
N PRO A 2 -27.61 -62.82 0.75
CA PRO A 2 -27.53 -61.41 0.42
C PRO A 2 -26.46 -60.71 1.27
N MET A 3 -25.67 -59.87 0.62
CA MET A 3 -24.64 -59.01 1.23
C MET A 3 -25.28 -57.95 2.13
N GLN A 4 -24.73 -57.78 3.33
CA GLN A 4 -24.99 -56.65 4.21
C GLN A 4 -24.18 -55.44 3.76
N TYR A 5 -24.87 -54.31 3.52
CA TYR A 5 -24.24 -52.99 3.46
C TYR A 5 -23.95 -52.50 4.89
N PRO A 6 -22.84 -51.79 5.13
CA PRO A 6 -22.55 -51.23 6.45
C PRO A 6 -23.41 -49.98 6.68
N THR A 7 -24.18 -50.00 7.76
CA THR A 7 -24.92 -48.86 8.30
C THR A 7 -23.96 -47.81 8.83
N THR A 8 -23.97 -46.63 8.22
CA THR A 8 -23.23 -45.44 8.66
C THR A 8 -23.74 -44.98 10.02
N LYS A 9 -22.83 -44.85 11.00
CA LYS A 9 -23.09 -44.19 12.29
C LYS A 9 -23.37 -42.71 12.04
N MET A 10 -24.62 -42.28 12.17
CA MET A 10 -25.08 -40.91 11.88
C MET A 10 -25.80 -40.29 13.10
N THR A 11 -25.40 -40.61 14.33
CA THR A 11 -26.22 -40.31 15.52
C THR A 11 -25.53 -39.60 16.69
N SER A 12 -24.21 -39.36 16.67
CA SER A 12 -23.53 -38.67 17.80
C SER A 12 -23.22 -37.18 17.56
N GLU A 13 -22.81 -36.79 16.35
CA GLU A 13 -22.43 -35.39 16.05
C GLU A 13 -23.65 -34.46 15.96
N ASP A 14 -24.75 -34.91 15.32
CA ASP A 14 -26.01 -34.15 15.24
C ASP A 14 -26.62 -33.89 16.63
N GLY A 15 -26.43 -34.82 17.58
CA GLY A 15 -26.92 -34.68 18.96
C GLY A 15 -26.13 -33.66 19.79
N GLN A 16 -24.82 -33.53 19.56
CA GLN A 16 -23.97 -32.53 20.23
C GLN A 16 -24.20 -31.12 19.67
N GLN A 17 -24.35 -30.97 18.35
CA GLN A 17 -24.70 -29.68 17.73
C GLN A 17 -26.09 -29.20 18.14
N ALA A 18 -27.09 -30.09 18.17
CA ALA A 18 -28.43 -29.74 18.64
C ALA A 18 -28.45 -29.28 20.10
N ARG A 19 -27.63 -29.91 20.96
CA ARG A 19 -27.48 -29.50 22.36
C ARG A 19 -26.77 -28.15 22.50
N GLY A 20 -25.67 -27.94 21.76
CA GLY A 20 -24.96 -26.66 21.76
C GLY A 20 -25.83 -25.50 21.27
N ALA A 21 -26.66 -25.72 20.25
CA ALA A 21 -27.62 -24.73 19.76
C ALA A 21 -28.67 -24.36 20.82
N GLN A 22 -29.18 -25.34 21.56
CA GLN A 22 -30.13 -25.10 22.65
C GLN A 22 -29.50 -24.36 23.83
N ASP A 23 -28.27 -24.71 24.20
CA ASP A 23 -27.53 -24.04 25.28
C ASP A 23 -27.24 -22.57 24.94
N ALA A 24 -26.88 -22.29 23.69
CA ALA A 24 -26.71 -20.93 23.18
C ALA A 24 -28.02 -20.12 23.21
N TYR A 25 -29.14 -20.71 22.76
CA TYR A 25 -30.44 -20.06 22.82
C TYR A 25 -30.86 -19.71 24.27
N ASN A 26 -30.67 -20.66 25.20
CA ASN A 26 -30.95 -20.45 26.61
C ASN A 26 -30.06 -19.34 27.22
N TYR A 27 -28.79 -19.24 26.80
CA TYR A 27 -27.88 -18.18 27.22
C TYR A 27 -28.40 -16.79 26.83
N TYR A 28 -28.78 -16.57 25.57
CA TYR A 28 -29.28 -15.26 25.13
C TYR A 28 -30.63 -14.90 25.75
N LEU A 29 -31.48 -15.89 26.07
CA LEU A 29 -32.68 -15.68 26.87
C LEU A 29 -32.36 -15.24 28.31
N ALA A 30 -31.33 -15.84 28.92
CA ALA A 30 -30.94 -15.56 30.30
C ALA A 30 -30.28 -14.18 30.49
N VAL A 31 -29.77 -13.54 29.42
CA VAL A 31 -29.24 -12.16 29.47
C VAL A 31 -30.33 -11.16 29.92
N GLY A 32 -31.61 -11.45 29.67
CA GLY A 32 -32.72 -10.62 30.13
C GLY A 32 -32.91 -9.30 29.36
N ASP A 33 -32.12 -9.06 28.30
CA ASP A 33 -32.27 -7.93 27.39
C ASP A 33 -33.04 -8.35 26.13
N ALA A 34 -34.18 -7.70 25.89
CA ALA A 34 -35.03 -7.94 24.72
C ALA A 34 -34.32 -7.63 23.38
N ALA A 35 -33.38 -6.68 23.38
CA ALA A 35 -32.59 -6.34 22.19
C ALA A 35 -31.61 -7.47 21.85
N VAL A 36 -30.96 -8.06 22.86
CA VAL A 36 -30.06 -9.22 22.68
C VAL A 36 -30.84 -10.43 22.16
N HIS A 37 -31.96 -10.77 22.80
CA HIS A 37 -32.76 -11.92 22.39
C HIS A 37 -33.28 -11.80 20.94
N LYS A 38 -33.65 -10.60 20.49
CA LYS A 38 -34.16 -10.38 19.13
C LYS A 38 -33.05 -10.31 18.07
N SER A 39 -31.86 -9.83 18.44
CA SER A 39 -30.77 -9.58 17.49
C SER A 39 -29.93 -10.83 17.20
N PHE A 40 -29.76 -11.73 18.17
CA PHE A 40 -28.93 -12.91 17.99
C PHE A 40 -29.66 -14.01 17.21
N SER A 41 -29.02 -14.49 16.14
CA SER A 41 -29.52 -15.56 15.27
C SER A 41 -28.44 -16.59 14.99
N SER A 42 -28.84 -17.86 14.87
CA SER A 42 -27.91 -18.96 14.54
C SER A 42 -27.39 -18.82 13.10
N LEU A 43 -26.06 -18.91 12.96
CA LEU A 43 -25.33 -18.97 11.69
C LEU A 43 -25.40 -20.33 11.01
N ASP A 44 -25.86 -21.35 11.74
CA ASP A 44 -26.01 -22.72 11.24
C ASP A 44 -27.41 -22.98 10.68
N ASN A 45 -28.29 -21.96 10.69
CA ASN A 45 -29.56 -22.00 10.00
C ASN A 45 -29.45 -21.39 8.58
N PRO A 46 -29.71 -22.16 7.50
CA PRO A 46 -29.63 -21.67 6.13
C PRO A 46 -30.52 -20.47 5.84
N SER A 47 -31.69 -20.37 6.51
CA SER A 47 -32.60 -19.24 6.33
C SER A 47 -32.02 -17.92 6.84
N ASN A 48 -31.15 -17.97 7.85
CA ASN A 48 -30.55 -16.77 8.45
C ASN A 48 -29.22 -16.39 7.78
N LEU A 49 -28.48 -17.36 7.25
CA LEU A 49 -27.12 -17.15 6.78
C LEU A 49 -27.01 -16.06 5.70
N GLU A 50 -27.89 -16.09 4.69
CA GLU A 50 -27.86 -15.09 3.61
C GLU A 50 -28.14 -13.67 4.13
N GLN A 51 -29.09 -13.54 5.06
CA GLN A 51 -29.41 -12.26 5.70
C GLN A 51 -28.22 -11.76 6.53
N LEU A 52 -27.68 -12.60 7.41
CA LEU A 52 -26.55 -12.22 8.28
C LEU A 52 -25.30 -11.87 7.46
N MET A 53 -25.04 -12.59 6.35
CA MET A 53 -23.97 -12.24 5.42
C MET A 53 -24.20 -10.89 4.74
N GLY A 54 -25.45 -10.62 4.34
CA GLY A 54 -25.88 -9.31 3.83
C GLY A 54 -25.60 -8.19 4.83
N ASP A 55 -25.95 -8.42 6.10
CA ASP A 55 -25.75 -7.46 7.20
C ASP A 55 -24.26 -7.17 7.46
N VAL A 56 -23.36 -8.16 7.42
CA VAL A 56 -21.91 -7.91 7.52
C VAL A 56 -21.41 -6.99 6.41
N GLN A 57 -21.87 -7.24 5.17
CA GLN A 57 -21.46 -6.47 4.01
C GLN A 57 -22.11 -5.07 3.97
N HIS A 58 -23.27 -4.91 4.60
CA HIS A 58 -24.08 -3.71 4.51
C HIS A 58 -23.45 -2.50 5.22
N HIS A 59 -23.26 -1.39 4.50
CA HIS A 59 -22.57 -0.20 5.00
C HIS A 59 -23.21 0.43 6.24
N ALA A 60 -24.52 0.25 6.46
CA ALA A 60 -25.22 0.78 7.62
C ALA A 60 -25.02 -0.05 8.91
N SER A 61 -24.39 -1.22 8.83
CA SER A 61 -24.03 -1.99 10.02
C SER A 61 -22.90 -1.29 10.76
N GLU A 62 -23.15 -1.00 12.04
CA GLU A 62 -22.28 -0.25 12.94
C GLU A 62 -21.37 -1.17 13.77
N ASN A 63 -21.93 -2.27 14.28
CA ASN A 63 -21.18 -3.28 15.01
C ASN A 63 -21.84 -4.65 14.88
N PHE A 64 -21.09 -5.70 15.18
CA PHE A 64 -21.66 -7.04 15.37
C PHE A 64 -20.86 -7.84 16.38
N VAL A 65 -21.52 -8.86 16.93
CA VAL A 65 -20.93 -9.86 17.81
C VAL A 65 -21.23 -11.24 17.28
N VAL A 66 -20.22 -12.09 17.20
CA VAL A 66 -20.36 -13.51 16.89
C VAL A 66 -19.81 -14.33 18.03
N ASP A 67 -20.64 -15.16 18.63
CA ASP A 67 -20.19 -16.19 19.55
C ASP A 67 -20.18 -17.52 18.83
N PHE A 68 -19.07 -18.25 18.90
CA PHE A 68 -18.96 -19.54 18.24
C PHE A 68 -18.06 -20.52 18.99
N SER A 69 -18.32 -21.79 18.73
CA SER A 69 -17.48 -22.95 19.06
C SER A 69 -17.62 -23.97 17.92
N ASP A 70 -17.05 -25.15 18.10
CA ASP A 70 -17.34 -26.30 17.22
C ASP A 70 -18.85 -26.63 17.17
N ASN A 71 -19.56 -26.47 18.30
CA ASN A 71 -20.94 -26.95 18.47
C ASN A 71 -22.01 -25.98 17.94
N ALA A 72 -21.80 -24.67 18.07
CA ALA A 72 -22.79 -23.66 17.68
C ALA A 72 -22.10 -22.35 17.27
N ALA A 73 -22.71 -21.61 16.33
CA ALA A 73 -22.34 -20.23 16.03
C ALA A 73 -23.57 -19.33 15.93
N TRP A 74 -23.52 -18.18 16.62
CA TRP A 74 -24.60 -17.21 16.72
C TRP A 74 -24.06 -15.80 16.50
N ALA A 75 -24.80 -14.98 15.76
CA ALA A 75 -24.42 -13.62 15.46
C ALA A 75 -25.54 -12.63 15.78
N GLY A 76 -25.17 -11.46 16.33
CA GLY A 76 -26.04 -10.32 16.56
C GLY A 76 -25.43 -9.04 16.01
N PHE A 77 -26.27 -8.12 15.54
CA PHE A 77 -25.86 -6.88 14.87
C PHE A 77 -26.40 -5.65 15.58
N ASN A 78 -25.67 -4.54 15.46
CA ASN A 78 -26.04 -3.20 15.94
C ASN A 78 -26.47 -3.20 17.41
N LEU A 79 -25.65 -3.83 18.27
CA LEU A 79 -25.91 -3.90 19.69
C LEU A 79 -25.59 -2.56 20.36
N SER A 80 -26.42 -2.18 21.32
CA SER A 80 -26.20 -1.00 22.15
C SER A 80 -25.08 -1.23 23.17
N THR A 81 -24.58 -0.15 23.79
CA THR A 81 -23.57 -0.27 24.86
C THR A 81 -24.12 -1.04 26.07
N ASP A 82 -25.38 -0.82 26.44
CA ASP A 82 -26.02 -1.48 27.58
C ASP A 82 -26.26 -2.98 27.30
N SER A 83 -26.62 -3.32 26.06
CA SER A 83 -26.77 -4.70 25.60
C SER A 83 -25.45 -5.47 25.65
N LEU A 84 -24.35 -4.84 25.20
CA LEU A 84 -23.01 -5.41 25.29
C LEU A 84 -22.55 -5.57 26.74
N GLN A 85 -22.86 -4.60 27.61
CA GLN A 85 -22.54 -4.71 29.03
C GLN A 85 -23.26 -5.91 29.68
N SER A 86 -24.56 -6.05 29.42
CA SER A 86 -25.37 -7.18 29.91
C SER A 86 -24.80 -8.53 29.44
N LEU A 87 -24.29 -8.58 28.21
CA LEU A 87 -23.64 -9.75 27.63
C LEU A 87 -22.28 -10.10 28.28
N PHE A 88 -21.58 -9.13 28.88
CA PHE A 88 -20.34 -9.35 29.62
C PHE A 88 -20.55 -9.70 31.10
N GLU A 89 -21.67 -9.27 31.68
CA GLU A 89 -22.05 -9.59 33.06
C GLU A 89 -22.44 -11.07 33.21
N LEU A 90 -23.09 -11.64 32.18
CA LEU A 90 -23.42 -13.06 32.15
C LEU A 90 -22.26 -13.91 31.64
N GLY A 91 -21.84 -14.90 32.44
CA GLY A 91 -20.82 -15.87 32.06
C GLY A 91 -21.24 -16.66 30.80
N ARG A 92 -20.32 -16.74 29.83
CA ARG A 92 -20.55 -17.40 28.54
C ARG A 92 -20.49 -18.93 28.69
N PRO A 93 -21.43 -19.70 28.08
CA PRO A 93 -21.41 -21.16 28.15
C PRO A 93 -20.23 -21.75 27.36
N GLU A 94 -19.81 -22.96 27.71
CA GLU A 94 -18.76 -23.70 26.98
C GLU A 94 -19.13 -23.96 25.52
N ALA A 95 -20.42 -24.08 25.21
CA ALA A 95 -20.93 -24.16 23.85
C ALA A 95 -20.61 -22.92 22.98
N LEU A 96 -20.08 -21.84 23.56
CA LEU A 96 -19.70 -20.59 22.90
C LEU A 96 -18.28 -20.17 23.34
N SER A 97 -17.28 -21.00 23.08
CA SER A 97 -15.91 -20.83 23.57
C SER A 97 -15.23 -19.53 23.11
N THR A 98 -15.56 -19.01 21.92
CA THR A 98 -14.93 -17.82 21.34
C THR A 98 -15.95 -16.72 21.05
N ARG A 99 -15.60 -15.46 21.31
CA ARG A 99 -16.40 -14.28 20.97
C ARG A 99 -15.63 -13.40 20.00
N TRP A 100 -16.27 -12.97 18.93
CA TRP A 100 -15.75 -11.97 18.01
C TRP A 100 -16.61 -10.72 18.09
N ILE A 101 -16.01 -9.57 18.39
CA ILE A 101 -16.66 -8.27 18.39
C ILE A 101 -16.06 -7.44 17.27
N ASN A 102 -16.87 -6.94 16.35
CA ASN A 102 -16.42 -6.05 15.31
C ASN A 102 -17.08 -4.67 15.46
N ILE A 103 -16.26 -3.62 15.43
CA ILE A 103 -16.70 -2.23 15.53
C ILE A 103 -16.29 -1.49 14.26
N TRP A 104 -17.26 -0.93 13.55
CA TRP A 104 -17.03 0.00 12.47
C TRP A 104 -16.95 1.42 13.02
N HIS A 105 -16.20 2.30 12.36
CA HIS A 105 -16.24 3.74 12.64
C HIS A 105 -16.05 4.08 14.13
N PRO A 106 -14.89 3.75 14.73
CA PRO A 106 -14.67 3.84 16.18
C PRO A 106 -15.00 5.20 16.82
N PHE A 107 -14.87 6.29 16.06
CA PHE A 107 -15.18 7.64 16.54
C PHE A 107 -16.65 7.82 16.95
N GLN A 108 -17.57 7.04 16.38
CA GLN A 108 -19.01 7.06 16.69
C GLN A 108 -19.33 6.22 17.94
N HIS A 109 -18.47 5.26 18.31
CA HIS A 109 -18.72 4.25 19.34
C HIS A 109 -17.85 4.40 20.59
N ARG A 110 -17.58 5.65 21.02
CA ARG A 110 -16.73 5.94 22.19
C ARG A 110 -17.22 5.27 23.48
N SER A 111 -18.54 5.11 23.65
CA SER A 111 -19.13 4.43 24.81
C SER A 111 -18.77 2.93 24.84
N ILE A 112 -18.86 2.25 23.70
CA ILE A 112 -18.48 0.83 23.55
C ILE A 112 -16.98 0.66 23.79
N LEU A 113 -16.15 1.54 23.23
CA LEU A 113 -14.70 1.51 23.45
C LEU A 113 -14.34 1.73 24.94
N SER A 114 -15.09 2.59 25.65
CA SER A 114 -14.90 2.81 27.08
C SER A 114 -15.29 1.59 27.92
N LEU A 115 -16.37 0.90 27.53
CA LEU A 115 -16.78 -0.37 28.15
C LEU A 115 -15.70 -1.45 27.97
N LEU A 116 -15.20 -1.63 26.74
CA LEU A 116 -14.13 -2.60 26.45
C LEU A 116 -12.83 -2.24 27.20
N GLY A 117 -12.48 -0.96 27.23
CA GLY A 117 -11.30 -0.49 27.94
C GLY A 117 -11.34 -0.74 29.44
N LYS A 118 -12.51 -0.58 30.07
CA LYS A 118 -12.71 -0.93 31.48
C LYS A 118 -12.68 -2.44 31.73
N ARG A 119 -13.25 -3.23 30.82
CA ARG A 119 -13.36 -4.70 30.97
C ARG A 119 -12.00 -5.38 30.86
N TYR A 120 -11.19 -4.99 29.88
CA TYR A 120 -9.91 -5.63 29.56
C TYR A 120 -8.68 -4.81 30.00
N ASP A 121 -8.91 -3.74 30.76
CA ASP A 121 -7.85 -2.86 31.29
C ASP A 121 -6.96 -2.24 30.19
N PHE A 122 -7.59 -1.64 29.16
CA PHE A 122 -6.85 -0.95 28.11
C PHE A 122 -6.03 0.20 28.71
N SER A 123 -4.76 0.32 28.27
CA SER A 123 -3.93 1.42 28.71
C SER A 123 -4.60 2.76 28.37
N PRO A 124 -4.49 3.80 29.23
CA PRO A 124 -5.06 5.12 28.93
C PRO A 124 -4.62 5.66 27.58
N ARG A 125 -3.37 5.35 27.20
CA ARG A 125 -2.80 5.65 25.89
C ARG A 125 -3.57 4.93 24.78
N LEU A 126 -3.74 3.61 24.85
CA LEU A 126 -4.45 2.85 23.82
C LEU A 126 -5.90 3.33 23.66
N PHE A 127 -6.60 3.55 24.77
CA PHE A 127 -7.96 4.07 24.76
C PHE A 127 -8.06 5.46 24.09
N ALA A 128 -7.15 6.38 24.43
CA ALA A 128 -7.10 7.70 23.81
C ALA A 128 -6.81 7.63 22.30
N LEU A 129 -5.93 6.70 21.88
CA LEU A 129 -5.59 6.47 20.48
C LEU A 129 -6.78 5.89 19.69
N MET A 130 -7.56 4.98 20.26
CA MET A 130 -8.74 4.41 19.61
C MET A 130 -9.89 5.42 19.51
N SER A 131 -10.00 6.30 20.51
CA SER A 131 -11.09 7.28 20.63
C SER A 131 -10.80 8.63 19.96
N SER A 132 -9.66 8.79 19.29
CA SER A 132 -9.31 10.06 18.63
C SER A 132 -10.22 10.36 17.44
N ASP A 133 -10.47 11.65 17.17
CA ASP A 133 -11.32 12.06 16.07
C ASP A 133 -10.68 11.83 14.68
N PRO A 134 -11.48 11.49 13.65
CA PRO A 134 -10.96 11.37 12.30
C PRO A 134 -10.42 12.72 11.81
N LYS A 135 -9.40 12.69 10.95
CA LYS A 135 -8.75 13.89 10.42
C LYS A 135 -9.70 14.64 9.48
N LEU A 136 -10.14 15.85 9.85
CA LEU A 136 -10.88 16.75 8.94
C LEU A 136 -10.18 16.82 7.57
N PRO A 137 -10.92 16.70 6.44
CA PRO A 137 -10.33 16.88 5.13
C PRO A 137 -9.67 18.25 5.16
N ARG A 138 -8.47 18.37 4.62
CA ARG A 138 -7.93 19.69 4.32
C ARG A 138 -8.88 20.29 3.31
N LEU A 139 -9.88 21.06 3.76
CA LEU A 139 -10.39 22.16 2.98
C LEU A 139 -9.12 22.89 2.58
N SER A 140 -8.85 22.93 1.28
CA SER A 140 -7.85 23.82 0.72
C SER A 140 -8.24 25.19 1.26
N ALA A 141 -7.60 25.60 2.35
CA ALA A 141 -7.73 26.93 2.87
C ALA A 141 -7.25 27.79 1.71
N SER A 142 -8.22 28.33 0.97
CA SER A 142 -8.02 29.56 0.24
C SER A 142 -7.16 30.41 1.15
N ARG A 143 -5.96 30.76 0.69
CA ARG A 143 -5.10 31.73 1.37
C ARG A 143 -5.92 33.00 1.48
N SER A 144 -6.75 33.10 2.52
CA SER A 144 -7.23 34.36 3.02
C SER A 144 -5.96 35.04 3.50
N THR A 145 -5.59 36.07 2.75
CA THR A 145 -4.57 37.05 3.09
C THR A 145 -4.82 37.53 4.50
N MET A 146 -4.23 36.86 5.49
CA MET A 146 -4.08 37.40 6.82
C MET A 146 -3.04 38.51 6.70
N SER A 147 -3.52 39.73 6.92
CA SER A 147 -2.70 40.93 7.09
C SER A 147 -1.58 40.64 8.10
N PRO A 148 -0.34 41.06 7.82
CA PRO A 148 0.77 40.79 8.72
C PRO A 148 0.53 41.52 10.04
N PRO A 149 0.75 40.86 11.20
CA PRO A 149 0.69 41.55 12.48
C PRO A 149 1.85 42.55 12.56
N ALA A 150 1.52 43.77 12.98
CA ALA A 150 2.48 44.85 13.17
C ALA A 150 3.62 44.40 14.10
N ARG A 151 4.83 44.26 13.54
CA ARG A 151 6.05 44.01 14.30
C ARG A 151 6.35 45.25 15.15
N ARG A 152 6.26 45.12 16.47
CA ARG A 152 6.86 46.09 17.41
C ARG A 152 8.37 46.00 17.30
N HIS A 153 8.99 47.09 16.85
CA HIS A 153 10.43 47.29 16.88
C HIS A 153 10.95 47.25 18.32
N TYR A 154 11.91 46.37 18.60
CA TYR A 154 12.90 46.58 19.64
C TYR A 154 14.26 46.67 18.97
N TRP A 155 14.85 47.86 19.07
CA TRP A 155 16.23 48.12 18.66
C TRP A 155 17.18 47.47 19.67
N SER A 156 18.16 46.72 19.18
CA SER A 156 19.50 46.76 19.77
C SER A 156 20.54 46.61 18.68
N SER A 157 21.45 47.57 18.68
CA SER A 157 22.56 47.76 17.75
C SER A 157 23.73 46.87 18.16
N ARG A 158 24.34 46.16 17.20
CA ARG A 158 25.79 46.21 16.98
C ARG A 158 26.21 45.52 15.67
N SER A 159 27.06 46.22 14.95
CA SER A 159 27.63 45.93 13.63
C SER A 159 28.76 44.90 13.68
N SER A 160 28.84 44.01 12.69
CA SER A 160 30.08 43.67 11.97
C SER A 160 29.81 42.70 10.79
N THR A 161 30.18 43.16 9.59
CA THR A 161 30.67 42.39 8.42
C THR A 161 29.87 41.18 7.93
N ALA A 162 29.04 41.42 6.90
CA ALA A 162 28.86 40.54 5.74
C ALA A 162 30.23 40.37 5.05
N GLU A 163 30.59 39.26 4.43
CA GLU A 163 29.91 38.40 3.46
C GLU A 163 30.44 36.97 3.67
N ASP A 164 29.58 35.94 3.73
CA ASP A 164 29.89 34.47 3.63
C ASP A 164 28.94 33.56 4.47
N LYS A 165 27.90 34.10 5.13
CA LYS A 165 26.97 33.29 5.96
C LYS A 165 25.52 33.17 5.45
N GLU A 166 25.19 33.71 4.28
CA GLU A 166 23.81 33.68 3.75
C GLU A 166 23.44 32.38 3.02
N ALA A 167 24.42 31.56 2.61
CA ALA A 167 24.14 30.27 1.98
C ALA A 167 23.86 29.14 2.99
N GLU A 168 24.47 29.19 4.18
CA GLU A 168 24.34 28.14 5.21
C GLU A 168 23.10 28.35 6.10
N ALA A 169 22.64 29.60 6.26
CA ALA A 169 21.44 29.93 7.02
C ALA A 169 20.14 29.59 6.26
N ALA A 170 20.14 29.68 4.94
CA ALA A 170 18.98 29.31 4.11
C ALA A 170 18.74 27.80 4.08
N GLU A 171 19.80 26.98 4.13
CA GLU A 171 19.69 25.52 4.16
C GLU A 171 19.25 25.00 5.54
N LEU A 172 19.61 25.71 6.62
CA LEU A 172 19.11 25.41 7.97
C LEU A 172 17.67 25.88 8.20
N ASP A 173 17.22 26.95 7.55
CA ASP A 173 15.83 27.44 7.65
C ASP A 173 14.85 26.57 6.86
N GLU A 174 15.24 26.03 5.68
CA GLU A 174 14.41 25.05 4.95
C GLU A 174 14.23 23.73 5.72
N ILE A 175 15.27 23.27 6.44
CA ILE A 175 15.16 22.06 7.29
C ILE A 175 14.33 22.36 8.56
N SER A 176 14.40 23.58 9.09
CA SER A 176 13.67 24.02 10.28
C SER A 176 12.18 24.30 10.00
N GLU A 177 11.82 24.85 8.84
CA GLU A 177 10.43 25.10 8.44
C GLU A 177 9.67 23.79 8.15
N HIS A 178 10.34 22.75 7.66
CA HIS A 178 9.73 21.42 7.49
C HIS A 178 9.59 20.62 8.80
N MET A 179 10.36 20.96 9.84
CA MET A 179 10.29 20.31 11.15
C MET A 179 9.31 21.01 12.10
N SER A 180 9.06 22.31 11.96
CA SER A 180 8.35 23.11 12.96
C SER A 180 6.82 23.19 12.79
N VAL A 181 6.27 22.95 11.60
CA VAL A 181 4.79 23.04 11.37
C VAL A 181 4.06 21.70 11.60
N SER A 182 4.77 20.58 11.76
CA SER A 182 4.15 19.27 12.02
C SER A 182 4.43 18.67 13.41
N SER A 183 5.50 19.09 14.09
CA SER A 183 5.99 18.44 15.32
C SER A 183 5.44 19.03 16.61
N VAL A 184 5.05 20.30 16.66
CA VAL A 184 4.64 20.95 17.92
C VAL A 184 3.18 20.63 18.30
N ASP A 185 2.28 20.52 17.31
CA ASP A 185 0.86 20.16 17.55
C ASP A 185 0.63 18.66 17.69
N SER A 186 1.48 17.80 17.11
CA SER A 186 1.32 16.34 17.16
C SER A 186 1.79 15.73 18.49
N VAL A 187 2.66 16.43 19.23
CA VAL A 187 3.14 15.99 20.55
C VAL A 187 2.22 16.48 21.68
N THR A 188 1.51 17.60 21.50
CA THR A 188 0.69 18.21 22.56
C THR A 188 -0.78 17.77 22.53
N HIS A 189 -1.34 17.39 21.36
CA HIS A 189 -2.66 16.75 21.23
C HIS A 189 -2.58 15.63 20.18
N GLY A 190 -2.01 14.49 20.57
CA GLY A 190 -1.68 13.36 19.67
C GLY A 190 -2.88 12.66 19.07
N ASN A 191 -3.37 13.14 17.93
CA ASN A 191 -4.35 12.42 17.11
C ASN A 191 -3.64 11.31 16.32
N LEU A 192 -3.85 10.05 16.70
CA LEU A 192 -3.23 8.90 16.03
C LEU A 192 -3.57 8.86 14.55
N TYR A 193 -4.81 9.17 14.17
CA TYR A 193 -5.23 9.15 12.77
C TYR A 193 -4.39 10.11 11.92
N LYS A 194 -3.84 11.19 12.49
CA LYS A 194 -2.86 12.05 11.78
C LYS A 194 -1.55 11.32 11.49
N ILE A 195 -1.05 10.54 12.44
CA ILE A 195 0.19 9.76 12.31
C ILE A 195 -0.04 8.57 11.36
N ALA A 196 -1.12 7.81 11.57
CA ALA A 196 -1.47 6.64 10.76
C ALA A 196 -1.79 7.02 9.31
N ASP A 197 -2.42 8.17 9.07
CA ASP A 197 -2.67 8.70 7.73
C ASP A 197 -1.41 9.22 7.04
N SER A 198 -0.48 9.83 7.79
CA SER A 198 0.77 10.36 7.21
C SER A 198 1.81 9.28 6.95
N ILE A 199 1.82 8.19 7.73
CA ILE A 199 2.84 7.13 7.65
C ILE A 199 2.17 5.79 7.30
N TRP A 200 2.31 5.39 6.03
CA TRP A 200 1.70 4.17 5.49
C TRP A 200 2.18 2.85 6.11
N HIS A 201 3.42 2.84 6.61
CA HIS A 201 4.03 1.69 7.28
C HIS A 201 3.99 1.84 8.80
N TYR A 202 3.16 2.76 9.32
CA TYR A 202 2.94 2.87 10.75
C TYR A 202 2.25 1.60 11.23
N SER A 203 2.75 1.09 12.35
CA SER A 203 2.19 -0.03 13.07
C SER A 203 2.41 0.18 14.55
N SER A 204 1.53 -0.41 15.34
CA SER A 204 1.61 -0.42 16.79
C SER A 204 1.32 -1.83 17.29
N VAL A 205 2.06 -2.24 18.32
CA VAL A 205 1.78 -3.46 19.07
C VAL A 205 1.81 -3.06 20.54
N ASP A 206 0.72 -3.32 21.24
CA ASP A 206 0.56 -3.03 22.66
C ASP A 206 0.22 -4.32 23.41
N PHE A 207 0.91 -4.57 24.51
CA PHE A 207 0.72 -5.76 25.34
C PHE A 207 0.17 -5.30 26.69
N GLY A 208 -1.11 -5.57 26.92
CA GLY A 208 -1.75 -5.36 28.21
C GLY A 208 -1.59 -6.56 29.12
N ARG A 209 -2.16 -6.49 30.33
CA ARG A 209 -2.23 -7.65 31.23
C ARG A 209 -3.21 -8.71 30.71
N GLN A 210 -4.34 -8.27 30.16
CA GLN A 210 -5.44 -9.13 29.72
C GLN A 210 -5.66 -9.11 28.21
N TYR A 211 -4.77 -8.44 27.45
CA TYR A 211 -4.91 -8.32 26.00
C TYR A 211 -3.58 -8.22 25.26
N VAL A 212 -3.60 -8.58 23.98
CA VAL A 212 -2.62 -8.15 22.98
C VAL A 212 -3.35 -7.35 21.92
N CYS A 213 -2.87 -6.16 21.61
CA CYS A 213 -3.44 -5.28 20.60
C CYS A 213 -2.43 -5.00 19.49
N VAL A 214 -2.87 -5.10 18.25
CA VAL A 214 -2.11 -4.74 17.06
C VAL A 214 -2.88 -3.66 16.30
N GLY A 215 -2.22 -2.55 16.01
CA GLY A 215 -2.70 -1.53 15.09
C GLY A 215 -1.88 -1.56 13.81
N PHE A 216 -2.53 -1.62 12.67
CA PHE A 216 -1.86 -1.66 11.37
C PHE A 216 -2.70 -1.02 10.27
N ASN A 217 -2.02 -0.52 9.24
CA ASN A 217 -2.66 -0.10 8.01
C ASN A 217 -2.93 -1.31 7.11
N SER A 218 -4.15 -1.45 6.62
CA SER A 218 -4.52 -2.39 5.55
C SER A 218 -4.62 -1.64 4.22
N LEU A 219 -4.09 -2.22 3.14
CA LEU A 219 -4.15 -1.63 1.79
C LEU A 219 -5.10 -2.41 0.89
N TYR A 220 -5.94 -1.68 0.16
CA TYR A 220 -6.95 -2.23 -0.76
C TYR A 220 -6.77 -1.66 -2.16
N GLY A 221 -6.55 -2.52 -3.15
CA GLY A 221 -6.41 -2.11 -4.56
C GLY A 221 -7.74 -1.66 -5.17
N THR A 222 -8.10 -0.40 -4.96
CA THR A 222 -9.45 0.11 -5.23
C THR A 222 -9.54 1.23 -6.25
N LYS A 223 -8.43 1.78 -6.77
CA LYS A 223 -8.48 2.90 -7.72
C LYS A 223 -8.92 2.45 -9.13
N GLN A 224 -9.78 3.24 -9.77
CA GLN A 224 -10.19 3.01 -11.15
C GLN A 224 -8.99 3.15 -12.12
N PRO A 225 -8.87 2.27 -13.13
CA PRO A 225 -7.81 2.36 -14.13
C PRO A 225 -7.91 3.56 -15.09
N HIS A 226 -8.99 4.38 -15.02
CA HIS A 226 -9.28 5.43 -16.01
C HIS A 226 -9.64 6.81 -15.45
N CYS A 227 -9.45 7.06 -14.15
CA CYS A 227 -9.66 8.38 -13.60
C CYS A 227 -8.34 9.18 -13.71
N GLU A 228 -8.09 9.74 -14.90
CA GLU A 228 -7.12 10.81 -15.14
C GLU A 228 -7.63 12.15 -14.57
N ASP A 229 -8.24 12.14 -13.38
CA ASP A 229 -8.56 13.40 -12.72
C ASP A 229 -7.24 14.04 -12.29
N GLU A 230 -6.97 15.23 -12.85
CA GLU A 230 -5.81 16.10 -12.68
C GLU A 230 -5.50 16.51 -11.23
N VAL A 231 -6.17 15.90 -10.25
CA VAL A 231 -5.99 16.17 -8.84
C VAL A 231 -4.88 15.26 -8.32
N ASP A 232 -3.67 15.81 -8.39
CA ASP A 232 -2.44 15.35 -7.74
C ASP A 232 -1.49 14.49 -8.58
N SER A 233 -1.09 15.01 -9.74
CA SER A 233 0.09 14.59 -10.53
C SER A 233 1.43 14.54 -9.76
N LYS A 234 1.41 14.86 -8.45
CA LYS A 234 2.52 14.87 -7.49
C LYS A 234 2.43 13.76 -6.43
N SER A 235 1.38 12.93 -6.42
CA SER A 235 1.27 11.87 -5.42
C SER A 235 2.25 10.72 -5.72
N TYR A 236 3.26 10.56 -4.85
CA TYR A 236 4.22 9.45 -4.89
C TYR A 236 3.71 8.18 -4.18
N LEU A 237 2.40 8.13 -3.91
CA LEU A 237 1.76 7.08 -3.12
C LEU A 237 1.15 6.01 -4.02
N PRO A 238 1.20 4.72 -3.59
CA PRO A 238 0.55 3.64 -4.32
C PRO A 238 -0.95 3.88 -4.54
N GLN A 239 -1.46 3.43 -5.68
CA GLN A 239 -2.87 3.55 -6.04
C GLN A 239 -3.76 2.55 -5.27
N CYS A 240 -3.99 2.80 -3.99
CA CYS A 240 -4.86 1.97 -3.16
C CYS A 240 -5.54 2.80 -2.06
N THR A 241 -6.61 2.25 -1.48
CA THR A 241 -7.23 2.78 -0.26
C THR A 241 -6.53 2.18 0.95
N ARG A 242 -6.03 3.03 1.82
CA ARG A 242 -5.51 2.65 3.14
C ARG A 242 -6.64 2.74 4.17
N VAL A 243 -6.72 1.75 5.05
CA VAL A 243 -7.65 1.74 6.20
C VAL A 243 -6.88 1.32 7.44
N TRP A 244 -6.92 2.12 8.51
CA TRP A 244 -6.34 1.74 9.79
C TRP A 244 -7.22 0.68 10.48
N THR A 245 -6.62 -0.36 11.03
CA THR A 245 -7.31 -1.46 11.70
C THR A 245 -6.65 -1.76 13.03
N TRP A 246 -7.45 -1.87 14.08
CA TRP A 246 -7.03 -2.45 15.35
C TRP A 246 -7.54 -3.87 15.46
N LEU A 247 -6.71 -4.75 15.98
CA LEU A 247 -7.05 -6.13 16.26
C LEU A 247 -6.57 -6.47 17.67
N ILE A 248 -7.47 -6.98 18.50
CA ILE A 248 -7.23 -7.22 19.92
C ILE A 248 -7.59 -8.67 20.23
N LEU A 249 -6.70 -9.37 20.92
CA LEU A 249 -6.95 -10.69 21.51
C LEU A 249 -6.99 -10.54 23.03
N CYS A 250 -8.10 -10.92 23.65
CA CYS A 250 -8.34 -10.81 25.08
C CYS A 250 -8.22 -12.17 25.80
N GLU A 251 -8.03 -12.14 27.12
CA GLU A 251 -7.81 -13.30 27.98
C GLU A 251 -8.99 -14.28 28.01
N ASP A 252 -10.22 -13.79 27.81
CA ASP A 252 -11.46 -14.58 27.85
C ASP A 252 -11.86 -15.18 26.49
N ASN A 253 -10.89 -15.39 25.60
CA ASN A 253 -11.09 -15.82 24.21
C ASN A 253 -11.98 -14.87 23.38
N THR A 254 -12.02 -13.58 23.74
CA THR A 254 -12.64 -12.54 22.92
C THR A 254 -11.63 -11.96 21.94
N VAL A 255 -12.01 -11.85 20.67
CA VAL A 255 -11.26 -11.13 19.63
C VAL A 255 -12.05 -9.88 19.24
N VAL A 256 -11.40 -8.72 19.27
CA VAL A 256 -12.02 -7.45 18.87
C VAL A 256 -11.34 -6.92 17.61
N SER A 257 -12.11 -6.68 16.56
CA SER A 257 -11.66 -5.97 15.36
C SER A 257 -12.31 -4.59 15.30
N ILE A 258 -11.50 -3.55 15.04
CA ILE A 258 -11.96 -2.18 14.93
C ILE A 258 -11.41 -1.59 13.64
N ASN A 259 -12.30 -1.11 12.78
CA ASN A 259 -11.94 -0.65 11.45
C ASN A 259 -12.25 0.84 11.30
N GLU A 260 -11.24 1.61 10.89
CA GLU A 260 -11.37 3.03 10.56
C GLU A 260 -12.40 3.24 9.44
N ASP A 261 -13.11 4.37 9.50
CA ASP A 261 -13.92 4.84 8.38
C ASP A 261 -13.03 5.33 7.24
N PRO A 262 -13.09 4.75 6.03
CA PRO A 262 -12.39 5.32 4.87
C PRO A 262 -12.97 6.67 4.42
N PHE A 263 -14.21 7.01 4.81
CA PHE A 263 -14.94 8.20 4.35
C PHE A 263 -15.67 9.00 5.46
N PRO A 264 -14.98 9.41 6.55
CA PRO A 264 -15.57 9.99 7.77
C PRO A 264 -16.32 11.33 7.60
N PHE A 265 -16.18 12.01 6.46
CA PHE A 265 -16.82 13.30 6.20
C PHE A 265 -17.84 13.24 5.06
N THR A 266 -18.15 12.04 4.59
CA THR A 266 -19.31 11.88 3.71
C THR A 266 -20.54 12.07 4.60
N CYS A 267 -21.40 13.03 4.24
CA CYS A 267 -22.51 13.46 5.08
C CYS A 267 -23.35 12.25 5.54
N PRO A 268 -23.82 12.19 6.80
CA PRO A 268 -24.69 11.12 7.28
C PRO A 268 -25.96 10.90 6.44
N ASP A 269 -26.43 11.95 5.76
CA ASP A 269 -27.59 11.93 4.85
C ASP A 269 -27.20 11.87 3.35
N GLY A 270 -25.90 11.73 3.06
CA GLY A 270 -25.34 11.80 1.71
C GLY A 270 -25.18 10.43 1.08
N ASN A 271 -25.86 10.18 -0.04
CA ASN A 271 -25.70 8.95 -0.80
C ASN A 271 -24.22 8.70 -1.14
N TYR A 272 -23.66 7.60 -0.63
CA TYR A 272 -22.33 7.13 -1.04
C TYR A 272 -22.29 7.01 -2.57
N SER A 273 -21.20 7.50 -3.18
CA SER A 273 -20.99 7.28 -4.61
C SER A 273 -20.84 5.78 -4.90
N THR A 274 -21.15 5.35 -6.12
CA THR A 274 -20.98 3.95 -6.54
C THR A 274 -19.55 3.44 -6.34
N PHE A 275 -18.57 4.34 -6.44
CA PHE A 275 -17.17 4.07 -6.16
C PHE A 275 -16.89 3.87 -4.67
N GLN A 276 -17.43 4.75 -3.80
CA GLN A 276 -17.30 4.62 -2.35
C GLN A 276 -17.98 3.34 -1.83
N LEU A 277 -19.16 3.00 -2.34
CA LEU A 277 -19.84 1.74 -2.01
C LEU A 277 -19.00 0.52 -2.40
N ARG A 278 -18.32 0.58 -3.57
CA ARG A 278 -17.39 -0.48 -3.97
C ARG A 278 -16.20 -0.58 -3.02
N ILE A 279 -15.62 0.55 -2.61
CA ILE A 279 -14.53 0.56 -1.64
C ILE A 279 -14.97 -0.07 -0.31
N LEU A 280 -16.13 0.33 0.22
CA LEU A 280 -16.68 -0.23 1.45
C LEU A 280 -16.94 -1.74 1.32
N ALA A 281 -17.41 -2.21 0.16
CA ALA A 281 -17.60 -3.63 -0.08
C ALA A 281 -16.26 -4.40 -0.09
N GLU A 282 -15.22 -3.85 -0.73
CA GLU A 282 -13.88 -4.47 -0.77
C GLU A 282 -13.20 -4.47 0.60
N THR A 283 -13.35 -3.39 1.40
CA THR A 283 -12.77 -3.34 2.76
C THR A 283 -13.42 -4.36 3.70
N ARG A 284 -14.71 -4.68 3.49
CA ARG A 284 -15.45 -5.66 4.27
C ARG A 284 -15.31 -7.10 3.76
N ARG A 285 -14.79 -7.31 2.56
CA ARG A 285 -14.72 -8.62 1.90
C ARG A 285 -14.00 -9.70 2.71
N ASN A 286 -12.88 -9.36 3.35
CA ASN A 286 -12.16 -10.35 4.19
C ASN A 286 -13.02 -10.78 5.38
N LEU A 287 -13.69 -9.81 6.01
CA LEU A 287 -14.53 -10.05 7.18
C LEU A 287 -15.75 -10.90 6.82
N VAL A 288 -16.34 -10.69 5.64
CA VAL A 288 -17.42 -11.57 5.11
C VAL A 288 -16.92 -13.00 4.90
N ASN A 289 -15.70 -13.18 4.36
CA ASN A 289 -15.14 -14.53 4.18
C ASN A 289 -14.88 -15.24 5.51
N VAL A 290 -14.28 -14.53 6.48
CA VAL A 290 -14.06 -15.03 7.84
C VAL A 290 -15.39 -15.37 8.50
N PHE A 291 -16.37 -14.47 8.45
CA PHE A 291 -17.70 -14.68 9.00
C PHE A 291 -18.39 -15.90 8.39
N ARG A 292 -18.31 -16.06 7.07
CA ARG A 292 -18.86 -17.24 6.38
C ARG A 292 -18.18 -18.54 6.83
N SER A 293 -16.87 -18.51 7.09
CA SER A 293 -16.12 -19.69 7.56
C SER A 293 -16.51 -20.18 8.96
N LEU A 294 -17.28 -19.40 9.71
CA LEU A 294 -17.82 -19.79 11.01
C LEU A 294 -19.12 -20.62 10.90
N SER A 295 -19.76 -20.68 9.72
CA SER A 295 -20.98 -21.45 9.49
C SER A 295 -20.68 -22.89 9.03
N THR A 296 -21.52 -23.86 9.41
CA THR A 296 -21.37 -25.25 8.95
C THR A 296 -22.06 -25.58 7.62
N ILE A 297 -22.96 -24.71 7.13
CA ILE A 297 -23.95 -25.04 6.08
C ILE A 297 -23.34 -25.31 4.69
N HIS A 298 -22.14 -24.78 4.37
CA HIS A 298 -21.60 -24.79 3.01
C HIS A 298 -20.16 -25.32 2.90
N ASN A 299 -19.71 -26.16 3.83
CA ASN A 299 -18.30 -26.55 3.87
C ASN A 299 -17.81 -27.35 2.64
N ASP A 300 -18.55 -28.38 2.23
CA ASP A 300 -18.08 -29.31 1.20
C ASP A 300 -18.06 -28.75 -0.24
N PRO A 301 -19.10 -28.03 -0.72
CA PRO A 301 -19.09 -27.47 -2.08
C PRO A 301 -18.08 -26.33 -2.24
N LEU A 302 -17.87 -25.53 -1.18
CA LEU A 302 -16.94 -24.41 -1.21
C LEU A 302 -15.49 -24.86 -1.19
N LEU A 303 -15.16 -25.92 -0.44
CA LEU A 303 -13.83 -26.55 -0.50
C LEU A 303 -13.50 -27.04 -1.92
N ALA A 304 -14.48 -27.60 -2.63
CA ALA A 304 -14.29 -28.10 -3.99
C ALA A 304 -14.05 -26.99 -5.01
N HIS A 305 -14.73 -25.84 -4.86
CA HIS A 305 -14.66 -24.75 -5.85
C HIS A 305 -13.64 -23.66 -5.50
N ASN A 306 -13.34 -23.44 -4.23
CA ASN A 306 -12.43 -22.37 -3.80
C ASN A 306 -11.71 -22.72 -2.47
N PRO A 307 -10.69 -23.59 -2.52
CA PRO A 307 -9.98 -24.07 -1.33
C PRO A 307 -9.19 -22.96 -0.61
N LEU A 308 -8.97 -21.80 -1.26
CA LEU A 308 -8.31 -20.64 -0.65
C LEU A 308 -9.27 -19.75 0.14
N THR A 309 -10.59 -19.95 0.01
CA THR A 309 -11.61 -19.15 0.74
C THR A 309 -12.13 -19.80 2.00
N LEU A 310 -12.02 -21.12 2.14
CA LEU A 310 -12.52 -21.81 3.34
C LEU A 310 -11.40 -21.90 4.38
N LEU A 311 -11.56 -21.12 5.43
CA LEU A 311 -10.61 -21.01 6.53
C LEU A 311 -11.00 -22.08 7.59
N PRO A 312 -10.10 -23.00 7.98
CA PRO A 312 -10.41 -24.04 8.95
C PRO A 312 -10.44 -23.47 10.39
N ILE A 313 -11.37 -22.55 10.66
CA ILE A 313 -11.59 -21.99 11.99
C ILE A 313 -12.43 -22.97 12.79
N ARG A 314 -13.61 -23.33 12.27
CA ARG A 314 -14.60 -24.19 12.93
C ARG A 314 -14.60 -25.63 12.42
N THR A 315 -14.47 -25.84 11.10
CA THR A 315 -14.45 -27.18 10.50
C THR A 315 -13.02 -27.60 10.12
N ARG A 316 -12.36 -28.32 11.03
CA ARG A 316 -11.01 -28.86 10.83
C ARG A 316 -11.08 -30.32 10.38
N LEU A 317 -10.08 -30.74 9.59
CA LEU A 317 -9.88 -32.13 9.20
C LEU A 317 -9.42 -32.94 10.42
N GLY A 318 -10.10 -34.05 10.71
CA GLY A 318 -9.75 -34.99 11.78
C GLY A 318 -10.68 -34.93 12.99
N ASN A 319 -11.31 -36.06 13.34
CA ASN A 319 -12.32 -36.17 14.42
C ASN A 319 -11.81 -36.99 15.61
N THR A 320 -10.51 -37.24 15.71
CA THR A 320 -9.94 -37.96 16.85
C THR A 320 -9.95 -37.08 18.10
N PRO A 321 -10.14 -37.64 19.30
CA PRO A 321 -10.19 -36.85 20.54
C PRO A 321 -8.87 -36.11 20.80
N GLU A 322 -7.74 -36.64 20.32
CA GLU A 322 -6.44 -35.97 20.39
C GLU A 322 -6.35 -34.74 19.46
N GLU A 323 -6.96 -34.80 18.27
CA GLU A 323 -7.01 -33.68 17.32
C GLU A 323 -8.03 -32.60 17.72
N THR A 324 -9.08 -32.97 18.47
CA THR A 324 -10.13 -32.03 18.90
C THR A 324 -9.84 -31.35 20.23
N ALA A 325 -8.96 -31.91 21.07
CA ALA A 325 -8.68 -31.45 22.44
C ALA A 325 -8.26 -29.96 22.56
N HIS A 326 -7.62 -29.40 21.54
CA HIS A 326 -7.11 -28.01 21.57
C HIS A 326 -7.95 -27.03 20.75
N ARG A 327 -9.08 -27.47 20.16
CA ARG A 327 -9.83 -26.64 19.21
C ARG A 327 -10.39 -25.37 19.84
N ASP A 328 -10.99 -25.46 21.02
CA ASP A 328 -11.53 -24.29 21.74
C ASP A 328 -10.45 -23.29 22.14
N SER A 329 -9.27 -23.78 22.56
CA SER A 329 -8.12 -22.91 22.88
C SER A 329 -7.45 -22.31 21.64
N ASP A 330 -7.58 -22.98 20.49
CA ASP A 330 -6.94 -22.54 19.24
C ASP A 330 -7.80 -21.55 18.45
N ALA A 331 -9.14 -21.67 18.53
CA ALA A 331 -10.11 -20.89 17.79
C ALA A 331 -9.90 -19.36 17.85
N PRO A 332 -9.72 -18.71 19.03
CA PRO A 332 -9.52 -17.26 19.09
C PRO A 332 -8.21 -16.83 18.43
N GLY A 333 -7.13 -17.61 18.60
CA GLY A 333 -5.84 -17.33 17.95
C GLY A 333 -5.90 -17.48 16.43
N LEU A 334 -6.65 -18.48 15.92
CA LEU A 334 -6.86 -18.64 14.49
C LEU A 334 -7.74 -17.53 13.91
N LEU A 335 -8.81 -17.15 14.60
CA LEU A 335 -9.62 -15.99 14.21
C LEU A 335 -8.77 -14.73 14.15
N PHE A 336 -7.97 -14.46 15.18
CA PHE A 336 -7.02 -13.35 15.21
C PHE A 336 -6.08 -13.38 13.99
N TYR A 337 -5.52 -14.56 13.66
CA TYR A 337 -4.72 -14.73 12.45
C TYR A 337 -5.48 -14.38 11.17
N TYR A 338 -6.69 -14.92 10.95
CA TYR A 338 -7.43 -14.70 9.70
C TYR A 338 -8.02 -13.28 9.55
N LEU A 339 -8.25 -12.58 10.67
CA LEU A 339 -8.62 -11.17 10.65
C LEU A 339 -7.42 -10.28 10.30
N PHE A 340 -6.23 -10.64 10.78
CA PHE A 340 -4.98 -9.98 10.41
C PHE A 340 -4.59 -10.25 8.95
N GLU A 341 -4.75 -11.50 8.52
CA GLU A 341 -4.32 -11.99 7.22
C GLU A 341 -5.38 -11.75 6.15
N ASN A 342 -5.13 -10.78 5.27
CA ASN A 342 -6.01 -10.44 4.15
C ASN A 342 -5.29 -10.69 2.81
N TRP A 343 -5.04 -11.96 2.48
CA TRP A 343 -4.30 -12.39 1.29
C TRP A 343 -4.71 -11.65 0.02
N HIS A 344 -6.03 -11.58 -0.21
CA HIS A 344 -6.60 -11.12 -1.47
C HIS A 344 -6.40 -9.63 -1.70
N ASN A 345 -6.26 -8.83 -0.66
CA ASN A 345 -6.12 -7.39 -0.79
C ASN A 345 -4.69 -6.92 -0.58
N SER A 346 -4.00 -7.49 0.42
CA SER A 346 -2.68 -7.02 0.81
C SER A 346 -1.60 -7.34 -0.21
N TYR A 347 -1.67 -8.49 -0.91
CA TYR A 347 -0.57 -8.93 -1.79
C TYR A 347 -0.87 -8.82 -3.28
N THR A 348 -2.14 -8.66 -3.66
CA THR A 348 -2.52 -8.58 -5.07
C THR A 348 -2.02 -7.33 -5.78
N LEU A 349 -1.60 -6.32 -5.03
CA LEU A 349 -0.91 -5.13 -5.54
C LEU A 349 0.43 -5.47 -6.22
N VAL A 350 1.11 -6.53 -5.79
CA VAL A 350 2.47 -6.85 -6.23
C VAL A 350 2.61 -8.28 -6.77
N SER A 351 1.99 -9.29 -6.16
CA SER A 351 2.33 -10.70 -6.41
C SER A 351 1.64 -11.35 -7.62
N ARG A 352 0.66 -10.69 -8.24
CA ARG A 352 -0.02 -11.27 -9.42
C ARG A 352 0.84 -11.15 -10.67
N LYS A 353 0.77 -12.15 -11.56
CA LYS A 353 1.42 -12.15 -12.89
C LYS A 353 1.06 -10.92 -13.75
N GLU A 354 -0.08 -10.29 -13.45
CA GLU A 354 -0.56 -9.05 -14.05
C GLU A 354 -0.38 -7.87 -13.09
N SER A 355 0.66 -7.87 -12.26
CA SER A 355 0.93 -6.77 -11.35
C SER A 355 1.02 -5.49 -12.17
N ARG A 356 0.37 -4.44 -11.67
CA ARG A 356 0.35 -3.13 -12.32
C ARG A 356 1.77 -2.66 -12.64
N TYR A 357 2.69 -2.84 -11.69
CA TYR A 357 4.07 -2.42 -11.83
C TYR A 357 4.82 -3.22 -12.90
N GLY A 358 4.62 -4.54 -12.99
CA GLY A 358 5.23 -5.36 -14.03
C GLY A 358 4.77 -4.95 -15.43
N VAL A 359 3.46 -4.76 -15.61
CA VAL A 359 2.88 -4.30 -16.89
C VAL A 359 3.42 -2.92 -17.25
N GLU A 360 3.40 -1.97 -16.31
CA GLU A 360 3.84 -0.61 -16.54
C GLU A 360 5.33 -0.50 -16.86
N LEU A 361 6.19 -1.24 -16.14
CA LEU A 361 7.64 -1.27 -16.43
C LEU A 361 7.91 -1.87 -17.81
N SER A 362 7.16 -2.91 -18.22
CA SER A 362 7.27 -3.50 -19.56
C SER A 362 6.84 -2.54 -20.68
N GLN A 363 5.80 -1.74 -20.42
CA GLN A 363 5.33 -0.70 -21.34
C GLN A 363 6.38 0.42 -21.47
N LEU A 364 6.86 0.95 -20.34
CA LEU A 364 7.91 1.97 -20.31
C LEU A 364 9.18 1.50 -21.05
N ARG A 365 9.58 0.24 -20.87
CA ARG A 365 10.69 -0.36 -21.61
C ARG A 365 10.48 -0.28 -23.12
N SER A 366 9.28 -0.65 -23.58
CA SER A 366 8.93 -0.62 -25.01
C SER A 366 8.91 0.81 -25.55
N GLU A 367 8.38 1.77 -24.78
CA GLU A 367 8.36 3.18 -25.15
C GLU A 367 9.76 3.81 -25.18
N MET A 368 10.67 3.43 -24.29
CA MET A 368 12.07 3.88 -24.30
C MET A 368 12.82 3.39 -25.55
N PHE A 369 12.58 2.14 -25.98
CA PHE A 369 13.18 1.61 -27.21
C PHE A 369 12.72 2.37 -28.46
N GLN A 370 11.44 2.74 -28.52
CA GLN A 370 10.90 3.50 -29.65
C GLN A 370 11.36 4.96 -29.62
N ARG A 371 11.27 5.60 -28.45
CA ARG A 371 11.60 7.01 -28.28
C ARG A 371 12.13 7.29 -26.86
N PRO A 372 13.46 7.27 -26.66
CA PRO A 372 14.05 7.60 -25.36
C PRO A 372 13.84 9.09 -25.05
N LYS A 373 13.35 9.37 -23.85
CA LYS A 373 12.98 10.70 -23.33
C LYS A 373 13.31 10.75 -21.84
N LEU A 374 13.60 11.94 -21.32
CA LEU A 374 13.82 12.16 -19.88
C LEU A 374 12.55 11.96 -19.04
N VAL A 375 11.37 12.23 -19.61
CA VAL A 375 10.06 12.03 -18.93
C VAL A 375 9.86 10.59 -18.45
N HIS A 376 10.46 9.62 -19.14
CA HIS A 376 10.43 8.21 -18.74
C HIS A 376 11.15 7.99 -17.40
N ILE A 377 12.19 8.77 -17.10
CA ILE A 377 12.91 8.72 -15.82
C ILE A 377 12.04 9.25 -14.70
N ASP A 378 11.28 10.33 -14.94
CA ASP A 378 10.35 10.87 -13.95
C ASP A 378 9.27 9.85 -13.57
N ARG A 379 8.77 9.07 -14.54
CA ARG A 379 7.83 7.99 -14.25
C ARG A 379 8.49 6.83 -13.50
N LEU A 380 9.70 6.42 -13.90
CA LEU A 380 10.47 5.41 -13.17
C LEU A 380 10.79 5.83 -11.72
N ASP A 381 11.05 7.12 -11.47
CA ASP A 381 11.24 7.67 -10.12
C ASP A 381 9.96 7.57 -9.29
N LYS A 382 8.82 7.95 -9.86
CA LYS A 382 7.49 7.78 -9.22
C LYS A 382 7.23 6.32 -8.86
N ILE A 383 7.44 5.40 -9.79
CA ILE A 383 7.30 3.95 -9.54
C ILE A 383 8.25 3.50 -8.44
N GLY A 384 9.51 3.95 -8.45
CA GLY A 384 10.48 3.64 -7.40
C GLY A 384 10.03 4.10 -6.02
N LYS A 385 9.41 5.28 -5.92
CA LYS A 385 8.83 5.79 -4.66
C LYS A 385 7.60 5.00 -4.23
N GLU A 386 6.68 4.69 -5.14
CA GLU A 386 5.51 3.84 -4.88
C GLU A 386 5.95 2.46 -4.34
N LEU A 387 6.90 1.80 -5.02
CA LEU A 387 7.48 0.52 -4.59
C LEU A 387 8.23 0.62 -3.26
N GLY A 388 8.94 1.71 -3.01
CA GLY A 388 9.61 1.96 -1.74
C GLY A 388 8.66 2.08 -0.55
N VAL A 389 7.47 2.67 -0.75
CA VAL A 389 6.41 2.71 0.26
C VAL A 389 5.86 1.30 0.52
N LEU A 390 5.59 0.53 -0.53
CA LEU A 390 5.13 -0.86 -0.40
C LEU A 390 6.15 -1.76 0.30
N LYS A 391 7.45 -1.62 -0.02
CA LYS A 391 8.51 -2.36 0.67
C LYS A 391 8.47 -2.11 2.18
N LYS A 392 8.42 -0.84 2.60
CA LYS A 392 8.34 -0.48 4.02
C LYS A 392 7.07 -1.00 4.68
N HIS A 393 5.96 -0.99 3.94
CA HIS A 393 4.68 -1.49 4.42
C HIS A 393 4.74 -3.00 4.70
N TYR A 394 5.20 -3.83 3.76
CA TYR A 394 5.34 -5.27 3.98
C TYR A 394 6.37 -5.61 5.07
N SER A 395 7.51 -4.91 5.11
CA SER A 395 8.46 -5.07 6.22
C SER A 395 7.88 -4.66 7.58
N SER A 396 6.85 -3.80 7.61
CA SER A 396 6.13 -3.52 8.86
C SER A 396 5.27 -4.70 9.30
N TYR A 397 4.70 -5.48 8.37
CA TYR A 397 3.97 -6.70 8.71
C TYR A 397 4.91 -7.74 9.33
N ASP A 398 6.11 -7.93 8.78
CA ASP A 398 7.11 -8.85 9.37
C ASP A 398 7.46 -8.45 10.80
N ARG A 399 7.66 -7.14 11.03
CA ARG A 399 7.93 -6.62 12.38
C ARG A 399 6.78 -6.89 13.35
N ILE A 400 5.53 -6.75 12.91
CA ILE A 400 4.37 -7.10 13.75
C ILE A 400 4.38 -8.60 14.06
N ILE A 401 4.60 -9.44 13.05
CA ILE A 401 4.61 -10.90 13.20
C ILE A 401 5.73 -11.33 14.15
N ASP A 402 6.95 -10.80 13.99
CA ASP A 402 8.07 -11.10 14.88
C ASP A 402 7.74 -10.71 16.32
N ARG A 403 7.15 -9.52 16.55
CA ARG A 403 6.70 -9.08 17.89
C ARG A 403 5.63 -9.96 18.50
N LEU A 404 4.70 -10.49 17.70
CA LEU A 404 3.67 -11.41 18.15
C LEU A 404 4.22 -12.81 18.47
N LEU A 405 5.29 -13.22 17.80
CA LEU A 405 5.94 -14.52 18.01
C LEU A 405 6.96 -14.50 19.15
N GLU A 406 7.56 -13.34 19.44
CA GLU A 406 8.48 -13.13 20.56
C GLU A 406 7.77 -13.26 21.92
N PRO A 407 8.27 -14.11 22.85
CA PRO A 407 7.74 -14.16 24.21
C PRO A 407 8.10 -12.86 24.95
N GLN A 408 7.08 -12.16 25.47
CA GLN A 408 7.28 -10.89 26.19
C GLN A 408 7.28 -11.11 27.71
N THR A 409 8.40 -10.79 28.37
CA THR A 409 8.51 -10.78 29.83
C THR A 409 7.92 -9.48 30.40
N ALA A 410 7.05 -9.55 31.41
CA ALA A 410 6.55 -8.34 32.06
C ALA A 410 7.70 -7.56 32.73
N SER A 411 7.71 -6.24 32.51
CA SER A 411 8.62 -5.31 33.19
C SER A 411 7.86 -4.57 34.28
N ALA A 412 8.51 -4.20 35.38
CA ALA A 412 7.87 -3.46 36.48
C ALA A 412 7.14 -2.17 36.01
N ALA A 413 7.62 -1.54 34.93
CA ALA A 413 6.98 -0.37 34.32
C ALA A 413 5.65 -0.69 33.61
N SER A 414 5.46 -1.90 33.07
CA SER A 414 4.20 -2.28 32.43
C SER A 414 3.11 -2.63 33.43
N LEU A 415 3.50 -3.13 34.62
CA LEU A 415 2.57 -3.34 35.73
C LEU A 415 1.99 -2.03 36.28
N HIS A 416 2.74 -0.92 36.22
CA HIS A 416 2.30 0.39 36.70
C HIS A 416 1.30 1.11 35.76
N ASN A 417 1.21 0.69 34.48
CA ASN A 417 0.31 1.31 33.49
C ASN A 417 -1.12 0.72 33.49
N SER A 418 -1.39 -0.26 34.35
CA SER A 418 -2.72 -0.88 34.56
C SER A 418 -3.63 0.05 35.34
N GLN A 419 -4.87 0.24 34.88
CA GLN A 419 -5.87 1.06 35.57
C GLN A 419 -6.51 0.31 36.75
N VAL A 420 -6.37 -1.01 36.81
CA VAL A 420 -6.82 -1.87 37.90
C VAL A 420 -5.69 -2.11 38.90
N VAL A 421 -5.25 -1.06 39.59
CA VAL A 421 -4.63 -1.22 40.91
C VAL A 421 -5.77 -1.10 41.91
N THR A 422 -6.39 -2.23 42.24
CA THR A 422 -7.25 -2.31 43.41
C THR A 422 -6.44 -1.91 44.64
N SER A 423 -6.98 -0.98 45.41
CA SER A 423 -6.42 -0.42 46.65
C SER A 423 -6.11 -1.49 47.72
N SER A 424 -6.48 -2.74 47.50
CA SER A 424 -6.12 -3.90 48.32
C SER A 424 -4.66 -4.34 48.17
N SER A 425 -3.97 -3.94 47.10
CA SER A 425 -2.58 -4.35 46.84
C SER A 425 -1.53 -3.41 47.44
N GLN A 426 -1.91 -2.23 47.92
CA GLN A 426 -0.98 -1.33 48.63
C GLN A 426 -0.78 -1.71 50.10
N ALA A 427 -1.68 -2.49 50.70
CA ALA A 427 -1.59 -2.88 52.11
C ALA A 427 -0.59 -4.04 52.39
N SER A 428 -0.01 -4.66 51.36
CA SER A 428 0.86 -5.85 51.50
C SER A 428 2.32 -5.63 51.14
N LEU A 429 2.75 -4.39 50.88
CA LEU A 429 4.16 -4.08 50.55
C LEU A 429 5.06 -3.84 51.77
N ASP A 430 4.51 -3.77 52.99
CA ASP A 430 5.26 -3.41 54.20
C ASP A 430 5.66 -4.58 55.12
N THR A 431 5.43 -5.84 54.74
CA THR A 431 5.83 -6.99 55.56
C THR A 431 6.62 -8.04 54.77
N VAL A 432 7.93 -7.78 54.67
CA VAL A 432 9.06 -8.73 54.71
C VAL A 432 8.72 -10.22 54.48
N ARG A 433 8.90 -10.70 53.24
CA ARG A 433 9.65 -11.91 52.83
C ARG A 433 9.46 -12.19 51.33
N PRO A 434 10.53 -12.41 50.52
CA PRO A 434 10.37 -12.78 49.13
C PRO A 434 10.12 -14.29 49.04
N ILE A 435 8.86 -14.70 48.99
CA ILE A 435 8.50 -16.03 48.50
C ILE A 435 8.41 -15.90 46.98
N VAL A 436 9.53 -16.20 46.34
CA VAL A 436 9.64 -16.36 44.90
C VAL A 436 8.81 -17.58 44.49
N THR A 437 7.59 -17.32 44.01
CA THR A 437 6.86 -18.18 43.08
C THR A 437 6.12 -17.30 42.07
N GLU A 438 6.82 -16.33 41.49
CA GLU A 438 6.42 -15.72 40.22
C GLU A 438 6.84 -16.69 39.11
N LYS A 439 5.93 -17.56 38.66
CA LYS A 439 6.08 -18.17 37.33
C LYS A 439 6.00 -17.02 36.35
N ASP A 440 7.15 -16.62 35.80
CA ASP A 440 7.35 -15.68 34.69
C ASP A 440 6.04 -15.05 34.20
N SER A 441 5.62 -13.92 34.78
CA SER A 441 4.43 -13.19 34.31
C SER A 441 4.72 -12.68 32.90
N LEU A 442 4.37 -13.49 31.90
CA LEU A 442 4.39 -13.09 30.50
C LEU A 442 3.33 -12.00 30.31
N MET A 443 3.69 -10.93 29.63
CA MET A 443 2.79 -9.82 29.35
C MET A 443 1.99 -10.10 28.08
N GLY A 444 0.68 -9.87 28.14
CA GLY A 444 -0.23 -10.11 27.03
C GLY A 444 -0.72 -11.56 26.95
N VAL A 445 -1.84 -11.71 26.24
CA VAL A 445 -2.44 -13.01 25.93
C VAL A 445 -1.57 -13.75 24.92
N SER A 446 -1.17 -14.96 25.27
CA SER A 446 -0.30 -15.76 24.42
C SER A 446 -1.08 -16.34 23.25
N LEU A 447 -0.55 -16.24 22.02
CA LEU A 447 -1.17 -16.88 20.85
C LEU A 447 -1.22 -18.40 21.01
N SER A 448 -2.27 -19.02 20.46
CA SER A 448 -2.37 -20.48 20.41
C SER A 448 -1.25 -21.09 19.55
N SER A 449 -0.90 -22.35 19.81
CA SER A 449 0.19 -23.02 19.09
C SER A 449 -0.09 -23.08 17.58
N ALA A 450 -1.34 -23.37 17.21
CA ALA A 450 -1.80 -23.37 15.82
C ALA A 450 -1.66 -21.99 15.16
N ALA A 451 -2.06 -20.92 15.84
CA ALA A 451 -1.94 -19.57 15.33
C ALA A 451 -0.47 -19.16 15.11
N ARG A 452 0.44 -19.50 16.04
CA ARG A 452 1.88 -19.21 15.90
C ARG A 452 2.49 -19.85 14.65
N VAL A 453 2.12 -21.10 14.34
CA VAL A 453 2.59 -21.78 13.12
C VAL A 453 2.07 -21.07 11.86
N ARG A 454 0.81 -20.61 11.88
CA ARG A 454 0.22 -19.85 10.77
C ARG A 454 0.90 -18.50 10.57
N PHE A 455 1.17 -17.77 11.65
CA PHE A 455 1.92 -16.52 11.60
C PHE A 455 3.36 -16.69 11.07
N LYS A 456 4.07 -17.75 11.49
CA LYS A 456 5.40 -18.08 10.94
C LYS A 456 5.33 -18.31 9.44
N ARG A 457 4.37 -19.11 8.98
CA ARG A 457 4.14 -19.35 7.55
C ARG A 457 3.81 -18.06 6.81
N LEU A 458 2.97 -17.19 7.39
CA LEU A 458 2.61 -15.92 6.78
C LEU A 458 3.82 -15.02 6.57
N ARG A 459 4.73 -14.95 7.54
CA ARG A 459 6.00 -14.22 7.39
C ARG A 459 6.80 -14.76 6.19
N ASP A 460 7.01 -16.07 6.13
CA ASP A 460 7.77 -16.68 5.02
C ASP A 460 7.11 -16.40 3.65
N VAL A 461 5.78 -16.31 3.63
CA VAL A 461 4.97 -15.98 2.44
C VAL A 461 5.09 -14.49 2.09
N ILE A 462 5.13 -13.57 3.05
CA ILE A 462 5.37 -12.13 2.83
C ILE A 462 6.75 -11.91 2.24
N ASP A 463 7.76 -12.53 2.85
CA ASP A 463 9.15 -12.48 2.37
C ASP A 463 9.25 -12.96 0.93
N LEU A 464 8.66 -14.12 0.63
CA LEU A 464 8.80 -14.76 -0.68
C LEU A 464 7.94 -14.11 -1.75
N TYR A 465 6.68 -13.75 -1.51
CA TYR A 465 5.78 -13.29 -2.57
C TYR A 465 5.60 -11.78 -2.65
N ALA A 466 5.83 -11.04 -1.56
CA ALA A 466 5.63 -9.59 -1.55
C ALA A 466 6.98 -8.86 -1.60
N LEU A 467 7.87 -9.12 -0.64
CA LEU A 467 9.13 -8.40 -0.54
C LEU A 467 10.07 -8.73 -1.70
N SER A 468 10.22 -10.02 -2.06
CA SER A 468 11.09 -10.41 -3.17
C SER A 468 10.63 -9.83 -4.51
N GLU A 469 9.32 -9.82 -4.79
CA GLU A 469 8.73 -9.23 -6.00
C GLU A 469 8.91 -7.71 -6.03
N VAL A 470 8.69 -7.01 -4.90
CA VAL A 470 8.98 -5.56 -4.83
C VAL A 470 10.46 -5.28 -5.11
N GLU A 471 11.37 -6.09 -4.57
CA GLU A 471 12.80 -5.95 -4.83
C GLU A 471 13.17 -6.21 -6.29
N GLU A 472 12.51 -7.17 -6.94
CA GLU A 472 12.68 -7.40 -8.37
C GLU A 472 12.23 -6.20 -9.20
N TYR A 473 11.06 -5.63 -8.93
CA TYR A 473 10.60 -4.42 -9.63
C TYR A 473 11.52 -3.21 -9.40
N ILE A 474 12.08 -3.07 -8.19
CA ILE A 474 13.08 -2.02 -7.90
C ILE A 474 14.33 -2.22 -8.76
N LYS A 475 14.86 -3.44 -8.83
CA LYS A 475 16.01 -3.78 -9.70
C LYS A 475 15.71 -3.54 -11.19
N GLN A 476 14.54 -3.96 -11.66
CA GLN A 476 14.11 -3.74 -13.05
C GLN A 476 14.04 -2.24 -13.35
N LYS A 477 13.47 -1.44 -12.44
CA LYS A 477 13.44 0.02 -12.55
C LYS A 477 14.84 0.62 -12.65
N GLU A 478 15.78 0.22 -11.81
CA GLU A 478 17.17 0.71 -11.86
C GLU A 478 17.85 0.37 -13.19
N SER A 479 17.64 -0.86 -13.68
CA SER A 479 18.12 -1.28 -15.00
C SER A 479 17.53 -0.45 -16.14
N LEU A 480 16.24 -0.07 -16.06
CA LEU A 480 15.59 0.76 -17.07
C LEU A 480 16.07 2.20 -17.05
N VAL A 481 16.38 2.77 -15.87
CA VAL A 481 17.00 4.10 -15.77
C VAL A 481 18.35 4.10 -16.50
N ALA A 482 19.22 3.13 -16.19
CA ALA A 482 20.53 3.00 -16.85
C ALA A 482 20.38 2.81 -18.37
N MET A 483 19.45 1.96 -18.80
CA MET A 483 19.16 1.73 -20.20
C MET A 483 18.70 3.00 -20.93
N ASN A 484 17.82 3.80 -20.33
CA ASN A 484 17.33 5.03 -20.95
C ASN A 484 18.45 6.06 -21.15
N PHE A 485 19.36 6.23 -20.17
CA PHE A 485 20.53 7.08 -20.33
C PHE A 485 21.44 6.61 -21.48
N ASN A 486 21.69 5.30 -21.56
CA ASN A 486 22.48 4.72 -22.66
C ASN A 486 21.82 4.96 -24.03
N LEU A 487 20.50 4.80 -24.14
CA LEU A 487 19.77 5.08 -25.39
C LEU A 487 19.81 6.56 -25.77
N ILE A 488 19.72 7.48 -24.80
CA ILE A 488 19.85 8.92 -25.04
C ILE A 488 21.25 9.24 -25.54
N ALA A 489 22.29 8.69 -24.91
CA ALA A 489 23.68 8.90 -25.31
C ALA A 489 23.97 8.40 -26.73
N ILE A 490 23.49 7.19 -27.08
CA ILE A 490 23.60 6.65 -28.44
C ILE A 490 22.91 7.56 -29.44
N LYS A 491 21.70 8.04 -29.12
CA LYS A 491 20.96 8.95 -30.00
C LYS A 491 21.70 10.27 -30.22
N GLN A 492 22.21 10.88 -29.15
CA GLN A 492 23.01 12.10 -29.23
C GLN A 492 24.27 11.89 -30.08
N SER A 493 24.96 10.76 -29.94
CA SER A 493 26.11 10.42 -30.79
C SER A 493 25.74 10.36 -32.27
N VAL A 494 24.60 9.74 -32.62
CA VAL A 494 24.13 9.66 -34.01
C VAL A 494 23.73 11.04 -34.55
N ASP A 495 23.10 11.88 -33.72
CA ASP A 495 22.71 13.24 -34.10
C ASP A 495 23.94 14.13 -34.30
N VAL A 496 24.97 13.99 -33.46
CA VAL A 496 26.27 14.64 -33.65
C VAL A 496 26.95 14.16 -34.92
N ASP A 497 26.99 12.85 -35.18
CA ASP A 497 27.54 12.29 -36.43
C ASP A 497 26.85 12.88 -37.66
N ARG A 498 25.51 13.02 -37.62
CA ARG A 498 24.73 13.65 -38.69
C ARG A 498 25.08 15.12 -38.85
N LEU A 499 25.18 15.85 -37.75
CA LEU A 499 25.58 17.26 -37.77
C LEU A 499 26.99 17.42 -38.36
N THR A 500 27.95 16.62 -37.92
CA THR A 500 29.32 16.63 -38.47
C THR A 500 29.33 16.31 -39.96
N ARG A 501 28.52 15.36 -40.44
CA ARG A 501 28.38 15.10 -41.89
C ARG A 501 27.83 16.31 -42.64
N VAL A 502 26.81 16.99 -42.10
CA VAL A 502 26.24 18.20 -42.71
C VAL A 502 27.26 19.33 -42.72
N THR A 503 27.98 19.56 -41.61
CA THR A 503 29.05 20.56 -41.53
C THR A 503 30.16 20.26 -42.53
N LEU A 504 30.61 19.01 -42.62
CA LEU A 504 31.63 18.60 -43.58
C LEU A 504 31.16 18.83 -45.02
N LEU A 505 29.90 18.52 -45.33
CA LEU A 505 29.31 18.85 -46.64
C LEU A 505 29.25 20.35 -46.90
N LEU A 506 28.90 21.16 -45.90
CA LEU A 506 28.89 22.62 -46.01
C LEU A 506 30.30 23.17 -46.25
N THR A 507 31.31 22.70 -45.50
CA THR A 507 32.71 23.08 -45.71
C THR A 507 33.18 22.71 -47.12
N LYS A 508 32.83 21.53 -47.62
CA LYS A 508 33.11 21.14 -49.01
C LYS A 508 32.46 22.09 -50.01
N ALA A 509 31.21 22.50 -49.79
CA ALA A 509 30.54 23.48 -50.63
C ALA A 509 31.23 24.86 -50.56
N THR A 510 31.64 25.32 -49.38
CA THR A 510 32.36 26.59 -49.23
C THR A 510 33.69 26.57 -49.97
N ILE A 511 34.48 25.49 -49.86
CA ILE A 511 35.75 25.35 -50.61
C ILE A 511 35.50 25.38 -52.13
N LEU A 512 34.40 24.80 -52.60
CA LEU A 512 34.03 24.80 -54.02
C LEU A 512 33.62 26.20 -54.51
N PHE A 513 32.82 26.92 -53.73
CA PHE A 513 32.20 28.18 -54.18
C PHE A 513 33.00 29.44 -53.82
N LEU A 514 33.90 29.41 -52.84
CA LEU A 514 34.69 30.58 -52.45
C LEU A 514 35.55 31.14 -53.60
N PRO A 515 36.29 30.32 -54.38
CA PRO A 515 37.08 30.82 -55.51
C PRO A 515 36.20 31.33 -56.65
N VAL A 516 35.03 30.71 -56.84
CA VAL A 516 34.03 31.14 -57.83
C VAL A 516 33.44 32.49 -57.45
N SER A 517 33.10 32.71 -56.18
CA SER A 517 32.65 34.01 -55.68
C SER A 517 33.72 35.08 -55.83
N LEU A 518 34.99 34.76 -55.56
CA LEU A 518 36.11 35.69 -55.78
C LEU A 518 36.27 36.03 -57.25
N MET A 519 36.19 35.04 -58.13
CA MET A 519 36.23 35.24 -59.58
C MET A 519 35.06 36.12 -60.04
N THR A 520 33.83 35.86 -59.60
CA THR A 520 32.67 36.71 -59.92
C THR A 520 32.86 38.13 -59.39
N GLY A 521 33.46 38.30 -58.20
CA GLY A 521 33.85 39.61 -57.66
C GLY A 521 34.87 40.35 -58.55
N TYR A 522 35.89 39.64 -59.05
CA TYR A 522 36.89 40.20 -59.96
C TYR A 522 36.27 40.75 -61.26
N PHE A 523 35.38 39.98 -61.90
CA PHE A 523 34.68 40.42 -63.11
C PHE A 523 33.63 41.53 -62.85
N SER A 524 33.24 41.75 -61.60
CA SER A 524 32.36 42.85 -61.20
C SER A 524 33.11 44.18 -61.01
N MET A 525 34.44 44.16 -60.87
CA MET A 525 35.25 45.37 -60.72
C MET A 525 35.47 46.09 -62.06
N GLN A 526 35.11 47.37 -62.11
CA GLN A 526 35.37 48.23 -63.27
C GLN A 526 36.82 48.71 -63.25
N LEU A 527 37.69 48.03 -64.01
CA LEU A 527 39.10 48.37 -64.15
C LEU A 527 39.30 49.25 -65.39
N VAL A 528 40.09 50.31 -65.26
CA VAL A 528 40.35 51.25 -66.37
C VAL A 528 41.14 50.54 -67.47
N GLY A 529 40.55 50.43 -68.66
CA GLY A 529 41.19 49.87 -69.86
C GLY A 529 40.95 48.38 -70.13
N VAL A 530 40.02 47.73 -69.43
CA VAL A 530 39.69 46.31 -69.63
C VAL A 530 38.18 46.13 -69.90
N GLU A 531 37.82 45.61 -71.08
CA GLU A 531 36.44 45.22 -71.41
C GLU A 531 36.30 43.69 -71.33
N TYR A 532 35.35 43.23 -70.52
CA TYR A 532 35.09 41.80 -70.33
C TYR A 532 33.98 41.32 -71.28
N SER A 533 34.21 40.18 -71.95
CA SER A 533 33.21 39.52 -72.79
C SER A 533 32.44 38.46 -72.00
N VAL A 534 31.19 38.21 -72.39
CA VAL A 534 30.36 37.11 -71.84
C VAL A 534 31.09 35.76 -71.97
N GLN A 535 31.83 35.55 -73.06
CA GLN A 535 32.58 34.32 -73.29
C GLN A 535 33.75 34.14 -72.32
N THR A 536 34.47 35.23 -71.98
CA THR A 536 35.62 35.15 -71.07
C THR A 536 35.20 34.92 -69.63
N TYR A 537 34.03 35.43 -69.22
CA TYR A 537 33.44 35.13 -67.92
C TYR A 537 33.11 33.64 -67.76
N TRP A 538 32.35 33.06 -68.70
CA TRP A 538 31.94 31.65 -68.60
C TRP A 538 33.13 30.69 -68.72
N LEU A 539 34.13 31.01 -69.55
CA LEU A 539 35.36 30.21 -69.63
C LEU A 539 36.13 30.24 -68.31
N SER A 540 36.30 31.43 -67.72
CA SER A 540 36.96 31.58 -66.41
C SER A 540 36.21 30.88 -65.29
N PHE A 541 34.87 30.92 -65.33
CA PHE A 541 34.01 30.19 -64.38
C PHE A 541 34.24 28.69 -64.46
N VAL A 542 34.25 28.12 -65.66
CA VAL A 542 34.48 26.68 -65.87
C VAL A 542 35.87 26.28 -65.37
N ILE A 543 36.91 27.06 -65.68
CA ILE A 543 38.28 26.79 -65.23
C ILE A 543 38.37 26.86 -63.70
N CYS A 544 37.89 27.93 -63.07
CA CYS A 544 37.93 28.12 -61.62
C CYS A 544 37.12 27.05 -60.87
N PHE A 545 35.93 26.72 -61.36
CA PHE A 545 35.09 25.67 -60.78
C PHE A 545 35.75 24.29 -60.90
N PHE A 546 36.30 23.97 -62.07
CA PHE A 546 37.00 22.69 -62.30
C PHE A 546 38.25 22.57 -61.44
N LEU A 547 39.06 23.64 -61.30
CA LEU A 547 40.25 23.63 -60.46
C LEU A 547 39.89 23.44 -58.97
N SER A 548 38.81 24.10 -58.51
CA SER A 548 38.30 23.98 -57.14
C SER A 548 37.76 22.57 -56.86
N TRP A 549 37.08 21.97 -57.85
CA TRP A 549 36.62 20.59 -57.79
C TRP A 549 37.78 19.58 -57.75
N LEU A 550 38.81 19.79 -58.59
CA LEU A 550 40.01 18.96 -58.61
C LEU A 550 40.78 19.05 -57.29
N ALA A 551 40.89 20.26 -56.72
CA ALA A 551 41.50 20.45 -55.40
C ALA A 551 40.74 19.68 -54.31
N LEU A 552 39.40 19.76 -54.28
CA LEU A 552 38.58 18.97 -53.36
C LEU A 552 38.76 17.46 -53.54
N PHE A 553 38.89 16.99 -54.78
CA PHE A 553 39.12 15.58 -55.09
C PHE A 553 40.50 15.10 -54.61
N LEU A 554 41.55 15.88 -54.87
CA LEU A 554 42.91 15.58 -54.41
C LEU A 554 42.99 15.60 -52.89
N PHE A 555 42.47 16.62 -52.22
CA PHE A 555 42.43 16.68 -50.75
C PHE A 555 41.62 15.53 -50.13
N GLY A 556 40.51 15.13 -50.78
CA GLY A 556 39.72 13.98 -50.34
C GLY A 556 40.44 12.64 -50.48
N LEU A 557 41.27 12.48 -51.52
CA LEU A 557 42.12 11.30 -51.72
C LEU A 557 43.27 11.24 -50.70
N PHE A 558 43.96 12.36 -50.47
CA PHE A 558 45.09 12.43 -49.55
C PHE A 558 44.69 12.24 -48.07
N ASN A 559 43.53 12.76 -47.64
CA ASN A 559 43.07 12.65 -46.25
C ASN A 559 42.28 11.35 -45.95
N GLY A 560 42.27 10.36 -46.84
CA GLY A 560 41.65 9.04 -46.59
C GLY A 560 40.13 9.07 -46.32
N THR A 561 39.45 10.19 -46.54
CA THR A 561 38.02 10.37 -46.25
C THR A 561 37.18 9.96 -47.46
N VAL A 562 37.11 8.65 -47.71
CA VAL A 562 36.40 8.00 -48.83
C VAL A 562 34.86 8.08 -48.72
N GLN A 563 34.30 9.06 -47.99
CA GLN A 563 32.85 9.30 -47.95
C GLN A 563 32.29 9.78 -49.30
N THR A 564 33.10 10.43 -50.13
CA THR A 564 32.65 10.96 -51.43
C THR A 564 32.36 9.85 -52.45
N VAL A 565 33.08 8.72 -52.38
CA VAL A 565 32.91 7.59 -53.30
C VAL A 565 31.62 6.82 -52.99
N GLU A 566 31.26 6.66 -51.71
CA GLU A 566 30.02 5.96 -51.33
C GLU A 566 28.75 6.74 -51.70
N VAL A 567 28.75 8.07 -51.52
CA VAL A 567 27.62 8.93 -51.91
C VAL A 567 27.40 8.91 -53.42
N ILE A 568 28.47 9.00 -54.22
CA ILE A 568 28.40 8.89 -55.68
C ILE A 568 27.87 7.50 -56.08
N LYS A 569 28.33 6.43 -55.41
CA LYS A 569 27.90 5.05 -55.69
C LYS A 569 26.44 4.77 -55.28
N GLN A 570 25.88 5.52 -54.33
CA GLN A 570 24.45 5.47 -53.98
C GLN A 570 23.59 6.29 -54.95
N MET A 571 24.02 7.49 -55.35
CA MET A 571 23.36 8.31 -56.39
C MET A 571 23.30 7.57 -57.74
N TRP A 572 24.40 6.92 -58.15
CA TRP A 572 24.47 6.14 -59.39
C TRP A 572 23.54 4.91 -59.36
N ARG A 573 23.29 4.33 -58.17
CA ARG A 573 22.33 3.24 -57.97
C ARG A 573 20.87 3.72 -57.99
N GLY A 574 20.60 4.92 -57.46
CA GLY A 574 19.28 5.56 -57.56
C GLY A 574 18.92 5.93 -59.00
N MET A 575 19.87 6.50 -59.75
CA MET A 575 19.70 6.88 -61.15
C MET A 575 19.48 5.65 -62.06
N LYS A 576 20.16 4.53 -61.78
CA LYS A 576 19.90 3.24 -62.45
C LYS A 576 18.53 2.63 -62.13
N ARG A 577 17.93 2.92 -60.97
CA ARG A 577 16.56 2.48 -60.66
C ARG A 577 15.52 3.33 -61.37
N VAL A 578 15.68 4.66 -61.39
CA VAL A 578 14.78 5.57 -62.11
C VAL A 578 14.86 5.35 -63.63
N GLY A 579 16.05 5.08 -64.17
CA GLY A 579 16.22 4.72 -65.58
C GLY A 579 15.60 3.37 -65.98
N LYS A 580 15.36 2.45 -65.03
CA LYS A 580 14.63 1.19 -65.27
C LYS A 580 13.11 1.34 -65.22
N THR A 581 12.58 2.37 -64.58
CA THR A 581 11.13 2.64 -64.52
C THR A 581 10.61 3.47 -65.69
N VAL A 582 11.49 4.16 -66.42
CA VAL A 582 11.12 4.99 -67.59
C VAL A 582 11.31 4.24 -68.92
N GLY A 583 11.88 3.03 -68.89
CA GLY A 583 12.10 2.18 -70.06
C GLY A 583 11.39 0.82 -70.01
N GLY A 584 10.27 0.73 -69.29
CA GLY A 584 9.40 -0.45 -69.23
C GLY A 584 8.07 -0.20 -69.91
#